data_AF-A0A3C0S8A2-F1
#
_entry.id   AF-A0A3C0S8A2-F1
#
_cell.length_a   1.000
_cell.length_b   1.000
_cell.length_c   1.000
_cell.angle_alpha   90.00
_cell.angle_beta   90.00
_cell.angle_gamma   90.00
#
_symmetry.space_group_name_H-M   'P 1'
#
loop_
_entity.id
_entity.type
_entity.pdbx_description
1 polymer ?
#
loop_
_entity_poly.entity_id
_entity_poly.type
_entity_poly.pdbx_seq_one_letter_code
_entity_poly.pdbx_strand_id
1 'polypeptide(L)'
;MKDLNSQIDSMFREKIYHVLGENASRIQKLNIRYTKSNKKYSPEHLDAISGSFERAIKEIPRELLRIEKSTRLKYLVPLDDERRQDIIKIMTTDVEMLIEKITREYRLIFKDHQLEEEFDGRIKVML
;
A
#
# COMPACT_ATOMS: atom_id res chain seq x y z
N MET A 1 8.87 -26.67 -7.02
CA MET A 1 8.64 -25.22 -7.29
C MET A 1 7.33 -24.70 -6.72
N LYS A 2 6.19 -25.41 -6.84
CA LYS A 2 4.92 -25.00 -6.19
C LYS A 2 5.08 -24.75 -4.68
N ASP A 3 5.90 -25.55 -4.00
CA ASP A 3 6.18 -25.37 -2.57
C ASP A 3 6.89 -24.04 -2.26
N LEU A 4 7.91 -23.68 -3.06
CA LEU A 4 8.65 -22.43 -2.87
C LEU A 4 7.81 -21.19 -3.19
N ASN A 5 7.06 -21.22 -4.30
CA ASN A 5 6.16 -20.12 -4.66
C ASN A 5 5.08 -19.93 -3.55
N SER A 6 4.49 -21.03 -3.06
CA SER A 6 3.51 -20.98 -1.97
C SER A 6 4.10 -20.43 -0.67
N GLN A 7 5.35 -20.79 -0.35
CA GLN A 7 6.07 -20.25 0.79
C GLN A 7 6.28 -18.74 0.66
N ILE A 8 6.74 -18.27 -0.50
CA ILE A 8 6.93 -16.84 -0.77
C ILE A 8 5.59 -16.10 -0.66
N ASP A 9 4.52 -16.63 -1.24
CA ASP A 9 3.20 -16.03 -1.18
C ASP A 9 2.69 -15.94 0.25
N SER A 10 2.97 -16.95 1.09
CA SER A 10 2.62 -16.91 2.51
C SER A 10 3.40 -15.84 3.27
N MET A 11 4.72 -15.76 3.07
CA MET A 11 5.56 -14.73 3.67
C MET A 11 5.12 -13.33 3.24
N PHE A 12 4.74 -13.18 1.97
CA PHE A 12 4.28 -11.91 1.44
C PHE A 12 2.93 -11.49 2.05
N ARG A 13 1.96 -12.41 2.17
CA ARG A 13 0.67 -12.13 2.84
C ARG A 13 0.86 -11.65 4.28
N GLU A 14 1.74 -12.30 5.04
CA GLU A 14 2.09 -11.86 6.39
C GLU A 14 2.73 -10.46 6.38
N LYS A 15 3.62 -10.20 5.42
CA LYS A 15 4.28 -8.90 5.29
C LYS A 15 3.30 -7.78 4.93
N ILE A 16 2.35 -8.02 4.02
CA ILE A 16 1.28 -7.06 3.71
C ILE A 16 0.48 -6.72 4.95
N TYR A 17 0.10 -7.73 5.75
CA TYR A 17 -0.65 -7.51 6.98
C TYR A 17 0.08 -6.52 7.90
N HIS A 18 1.40 -6.65 8.04
CA HIS A 18 2.23 -5.70 8.78
C HIS A 18 2.29 -4.32 8.13
N VAL A 19 2.48 -4.21 6.81
CA VAL A 19 2.49 -2.92 6.10
C VAL A 19 1.19 -2.15 6.32
N LEU A 20 0.05 -2.85 6.23
CA LEU A 20 -1.27 -2.27 6.47
C LEU A 20 -1.47 -1.89 7.94
N GLY A 21 -1.03 -2.71 8.89
CA GLY A 21 -1.09 -2.42 10.32
C GLY A 21 -0.24 -1.19 10.70
N GLU A 22 0.97 -1.09 10.16
CA GLU A 22 1.83 0.09 10.34
C GLU A 22 1.21 1.35 9.75
N ASN A 23 0.58 1.23 8.57
CA ASN A 23 -0.12 2.34 7.94
C ASN A 23 -1.31 2.82 8.80
N ALA A 24 -2.12 1.89 9.30
CA ALA A 24 -3.22 2.21 10.20
C ALA A 24 -2.71 2.90 11.48
N SER A 25 -1.61 2.40 12.07
CA SER A 25 -0.97 3.03 13.23
C SER A 25 -0.47 4.45 12.93
N ARG A 26 0.13 4.67 11.75
CA ARG A 26 0.56 6.01 11.30
C ARG A 26 -0.64 6.97 11.21
N ILE A 27 -1.71 6.56 10.54
CA ILE A 27 -2.93 7.36 10.40
C ILE A 27 -3.55 7.66 11.76
N GLN A 28 -3.57 6.70 12.70
CA GLN A 28 -4.08 6.94 14.04
C GLN A 28 -3.24 7.98 14.81
N LYS A 29 -1.93 8.01 14.58
CA LYS A 29 -1.02 9.01 15.18
C LYS A 29 -1.17 10.40 14.56
N LEU A 30 -1.70 10.51 13.34
CA LEU A 30 -2.15 11.77 12.75
C LEU A 30 -3.43 12.24 13.46
N ASN A 31 -3.32 12.59 14.74
CA ASN A 31 -4.44 13.13 15.50
C ASN A 31 -4.53 14.65 15.31
N ILE A 32 -5.52 15.29 15.92
CA ILE A 32 -5.74 16.75 15.79
C ILE A 32 -4.48 17.58 16.09
N ARG A 33 -3.65 17.15 17.05
CA ARG A 33 -2.43 17.85 17.49
C ARG A 33 -1.28 17.72 16.49
N TYR A 34 -1.42 16.87 15.47
CA TYR A 34 -0.47 16.81 14.36
C TYR A 34 -0.48 18.10 13.54
N THR A 35 -1.65 18.75 13.43
CA THR A 35 -1.83 19.93 12.58
C THR A 35 -1.52 21.20 13.35
N LYS A 36 -0.99 22.22 12.65
CA LYS A 36 -0.78 23.55 13.23
C LYS A 36 -2.08 24.20 13.69
N SER A 37 -3.19 23.83 13.07
CA SER A 37 -4.53 24.36 13.35
C SER A 37 -5.31 23.58 14.42
N ASN A 38 -4.76 22.49 14.95
CA ASN A 38 -5.47 21.55 15.82
C ASN A 38 -6.82 21.05 15.27
N LYS A 39 -6.95 20.97 13.93
CA LYS A 39 -8.19 20.58 13.24
C LYS A 39 -8.03 19.26 12.51
N LYS A 40 -8.90 18.30 12.85
CA LYS A 40 -9.05 17.07 12.08
C LYS A 40 -9.52 17.42 10.66
N TYR A 41 -8.97 16.72 9.69
CA TYR A 41 -9.28 16.89 8.26
C TYR A 41 -8.99 18.29 7.70
N SER A 42 -8.13 19.06 8.38
CA SER A 42 -7.50 20.21 7.73
C SER A 42 -6.68 19.75 6.51
N PRO A 43 -6.39 20.65 5.55
CA PRO A 43 -5.58 20.29 4.38
C PRO A 43 -4.25 19.61 4.74
N GLU A 44 -3.56 20.10 5.78
CA GLU A 44 -2.32 19.50 6.31
C GLU A 44 -2.53 18.06 6.83
N HIS A 45 -3.66 17.81 7.48
CA HIS A 45 -4.01 16.47 7.95
C HIS A 45 -4.34 15.52 6.81
N LEU A 46 -5.12 15.98 5.84
CA LEU A 46 -5.52 15.20 4.67
C LEU A 46 -4.31 14.87 3.80
N ASP A 47 -3.40 15.82 3.61
CA ASP A 47 -2.13 15.60 2.91
C ASP A 47 -1.26 14.53 3.62
N ALA A 48 -1.15 14.60 4.95
CA ALA A 48 -0.41 13.59 5.71
C ALA A 48 -1.05 12.19 5.64
N ILE A 49 -2.39 12.11 5.60
CA ILE A 49 -3.11 10.85 5.38
C ILE A 49 -2.77 10.30 3.99
N SER A 50 -2.86 11.11 2.95
CA SER A 50 -2.50 10.73 1.57
C SER A 50 -1.06 10.25 1.49
N GLY A 51 -0.11 10.98 2.09
CA GLY A 51 1.30 10.58 2.13
C GLY A 51 1.53 9.23 2.84
N SER A 52 0.76 8.92 3.89
CA SER A 52 0.84 7.61 4.55
C SER A 52 0.37 6.48 3.63
N PHE A 53 -0.72 6.70 2.89
CA PHE A 53 -1.24 5.75 1.92
C PHE A 53 -0.32 5.56 0.72
N GLU A 54 0.21 6.64 0.14
CA GLU A 54 1.22 6.60 -0.91
C GLU A 54 2.42 5.74 -0.51
N ARG A 55 2.86 5.89 0.74
CA ARG A 55 3.94 5.06 1.30
C ARG A 55 3.53 3.59 1.37
N ALA A 56 2.33 3.28 1.85
CA ALA A 56 1.85 1.89 1.93
C ALA A 56 1.75 1.24 0.54
N ILE A 57 1.19 1.95 -0.44
CA ILE A 57 1.04 1.50 -1.83
C ILE A 57 2.42 1.19 -2.46
N LYS A 58 3.42 2.04 -2.24
CA LYS A 58 4.79 1.81 -2.75
C LYS A 58 5.51 0.66 -2.05
N GLU A 59 5.22 0.42 -0.78
CA GLU A 59 5.90 -0.61 0.01
C GLU A 59 5.40 -2.03 -0.30
N ILE A 60 4.12 -2.22 -0.68
CA ILE A 60 3.57 -3.52 -1.09
C ILE A 60 4.42 -4.22 -2.18
N PRO A 61 4.59 -3.62 -3.38
CA PRO A 61 5.35 -4.28 -4.45
C PRO A 61 6.83 -4.40 -4.10
N ARG A 62 7.38 -3.43 -3.35
CA ARG A 62 8.77 -3.45 -2.91
C ARG A 62 9.06 -4.65 -2.01
N GLU A 63 8.18 -4.93 -1.05
CA GLU A 63 8.34 -6.05 -0.13
C GLU A 63 8.13 -7.39 -0.83
N LEU A 64 7.18 -7.50 -1.77
CA LEU A 64 7.04 -8.71 -2.60
C LEU A 64 8.34 -9.02 -3.36
N LEU A 65 8.85 -8.06 -4.11
CA LEU A 65 10.07 -8.24 -4.91
C LEU A 65 11.29 -8.54 -4.03
N ARG A 66 11.36 -7.96 -2.82
CA ARG A 66 12.42 -8.24 -1.84
C ARG A 66 12.34 -9.67 -1.31
N ILE A 67 11.17 -10.13 -0.90
CA ILE A 67 10.95 -11.50 -0.41
C ILE A 67 11.23 -12.50 -1.53
N GLU A 68 10.71 -12.25 -2.74
CA GLU A 68 10.92 -13.10 -3.91
C GLU A 68 12.42 -13.24 -4.21
N LYS A 69 13.13 -12.11 -4.36
CA LYS A 69 14.56 -12.09 -4.66
C LYS A 69 15.38 -12.80 -3.59
N SER A 70 15.18 -12.45 -2.33
CA SER A 70 15.96 -13.02 -1.22
C SER A 70 15.73 -14.52 -1.07
N THR A 71 14.50 -14.98 -1.20
CA THR A 71 14.13 -16.39 -1.07
C THR A 71 14.68 -17.21 -2.23
N ARG A 72 14.53 -16.73 -3.47
CA ARG A 72 15.08 -17.41 -4.65
C ARG A 72 16.60 -17.52 -4.62
N LEU A 73 17.29 -16.45 -4.20
CA LEU A 73 18.74 -16.48 -4.02
C LEU A 73 19.17 -17.49 -2.95
N LYS A 74 18.43 -17.60 -1.84
CA LYS A 74 18.71 -18.57 -0.77
C LYS A 74 18.67 -20.02 -1.27
N TYR A 75 17.71 -20.35 -2.12
CA TYR A 75 17.54 -21.71 -2.64
C TYR A 75 18.17 -21.92 -4.02
N LEU A 76 18.88 -20.92 -4.56
CA LEU A 76 19.50 -20.94 -5.89
C LEU A 76 18.51 -21.31 -7.02
N VAL A 77 17.25 -20.89 -6.88
CA VAL A 77 16.19 -21.14 -7.88
C VAL A 77 15.97 -19.88 -8.71
N PRO A 78 16.11 -19.91 -10.05
CA PRO A 78 15.86 -18.74 -10.88
C PRO A 78 14.37 -18.37 -10.89
N LEU A 79 14.08 -17.12 -11.28
CA LEU A 79 12.71 -16.67 -11.54
C LEU A 79 12.33 -17.08 -12.96
N ASP A 80 11.32 -17.94 -13.10
CA ASP A 80 10.73 -18.32 -14.38
C ASP A 80 9.69 -17.29 -14.87
N ASP A 81 9.32 -17.40 -16.15
CA ASP A 81 8.41 -16.44 -16.80
C ASP A 81 6.97 -16.56 -16.29
N GLU A 82 6.52 -17.77 -15.94
CA GLU A 82 5.18 -18.00 -15.38
C GLU A 82 5.05 -17.26 -14.04
N ARG A 83 6.02 -17.44 -13.14
CA ARG A 83 6.06 -16.74 -11.87
C ARG A 83 6.22 -15.24 -12.03
N ARG A 84 6.95 -14.76 -13.05
CA ARG A 84 7.04 -13.32 -13.32
C ARG A 84 5.65 -12.72 -13.57
N GLN A 85 4.82 -13.39 -14.35
CA GLN A 85 3.44 -12.96 -14.59
C GLN A 85 2.60 -13.01 -13.31
N ASP A 86 2.76 -14.06 -12.50
CA ASP A 86 2.07 -14.18 -11.22
C ASP A 86 2.44 -13.05 -10.26
N ILE A 87 3.72 -12.69 -10.15
CA ILE A 87 4.18 -11.58 -9.30
C ILE A 87 3.54 -10.27 -9.73
N ILE A 88 3.53 -9.97 -11.03
CA ILE A 88 2.89 -8.75 -11.55
C ILE A 88 1.41 -8.75 -11.17
N LYS A 89 0.71 -9.86 -11.39
CA LYS A 89 -0.71 -9.99 -11.05
C LYS A 89 -0.96 -9.79 -9.55
N ILE A 90 -0.16 -10.41 -8.68
CA ILE A 90 -0.27 -10.26 -7.23
C ILE A 90 -0.05 -8.80 -6.83
N MET A 91 1.04 -8.18 -7.32
CA MET A 91 1.35 -6.76 -7.06
C MET A 91 0.20 -5.84 -7.44
N THR A 92 -0.32 -5.99 -8.66
CA THR A 92 -1.43 -5.16 -9.16
C THR A 92 -2.69 -5.37 -8.32
N THR A 93 -3.04 -6.63 -8.02
CA THR A 93 -4.24 -6.95 -7.25
C THR A 93 -4.19 -6.35 -5.83
N ASP A 94 -3.06 -6.49 -5.12
CA ASP A 94 -2.92 -5.97 -3.76
C ASP A 94 -2.90 -4.44 -3.71
N VAL A 95 -2.30 -3.79 -4.71
CA VAL A 95 -2.32 -2.33 -4.84
C VAL A 95 -3.73 -1.83 -5.14
N GLU A 96 -4.44 -2.46 -6.08
CA GLU A 96 -5.82 -2.10 -6.42
C GLU A 96 -6.77 -2.27 -5.23
N MET A 97 -6.65 -3.36 -4.48
CA MET A 97 -7.45 -3.57 -3.27
C MET A 97 -7.20 -2.50 -2.21
N LEU A 98 -5.94 -2.09 -2.02
CA LEU A 98 -5.61 -1.01 -1.08
C LEU A 98 -6.18 0.33 -1.56
N ILE A 99 -6.02 0.66 -2.85
CA ILE A 99 -6.58 1.89 -3.43
C ILE A 99 -8.10 1.92 -3.29
N GLU A 100 -8.78 0.81 -3.58
CA GLU A 100 -10.22 0.71 -3.42
C GLU A 100 -10.65 0.94 -1.97
N LYS A 101 -9.95 0.33 -1.02
CA LYS A 101 -10.21 0.54 0.41
C LYS A 101 -10.06 2.02 0.80
N ILE A 102 -8.97 2.67 0.38
CA ILE A 102 -8.70 4.08 0.67
C ILE A 102 -9.78 4.97 0.06
N THR A 103 -10.16 4.69 -1.19
CA THR A 103 -11.21 5.41 -1.92
C THR A 103 -12.52 5.35 -1.16
N ARG A 104 -12.93 4.15 -0.72
CA ARG A 104 -14.17 3.97 0.04
C ARG A 104 -14.14 4.70 1.39
N GLU A 105 -13.00 4.69 2.08
CA GLU A 105 -12.88 5.27 3.43
C GLU A 105 -12.73 6.80 3.42
N TYR A 106 -11.96 7.36 2.48
CA TYR A 106 -11.51 8.76 2.54
C TYR A 106 -12.07 9.67 1.45
N ARG A 107 -12.51 9.16 0.30
CA ARG A 107 -12.94 10.03 -0.81
C ARG A 107 -14.06 11.00 -0.42
N LEU A 108 -15.04 10.53 0.36
CA LEU A 108 -16.12 11.38 0.89
C LEU A 108 -15.59 12.50 1.80
N ILE A 109 -14.59 12.20 2.63
CA ILE A 109 -13.96 13.19 3.52
C ILE A 109 -13.25 14.27 2.70
N PHE A 110 -12.54 13.88 1.63
CA PHE A 110 -11.91 14.85 0.71
C PHE A 110 -12.95 15.69 -0.04
N LYS A 111 -14.06 15.08 -0.45
CA LYS A 111 -15.19 15.78 -1.07
C LYS A 111 -15.79 16.85 -0.17
N ASP A 112 -16.01 16.55 1.11
CA ASP A 112 -16.55 17.51 2.08
C ASP A 112 -15.65 18.75 2.25
N HIS A 113 -14.36 18.63 1.91
CA HIS A 113 -13.38 19.70 1.95
C HIS A 113 -13.05 20.29 0.58
N GLN A 114 -13.81 19.93 -0.47
CA GLN A 114 -13.59 20.37 -1.87
C GLN A 114 -12.22 19.96 -2.44
N LEU A 115 -11.65 18.86 -1.97
CA LEU A 115 -10.35 18.30 -2.39
C LEU A 115 -10.49 16.95 -3.12
N GLU A 116 -11.69 16.62 -3.61
CA GLU A 116 -11.94 15.33 -4.29
C GLU A 116 -11.14 15.17 -5.59
N GLU A 117 -10.97 16.24 -6.36
CA GLU A 117 -10.19 16.21 -7.60
C GLU A 117 -8.69 15.97 -7.34
N GLU A 118 -8.16 16.57 -6.27
CA GLU A 118 -6.77 16.35 -5.85
C GLU A 118 -6.56 14.90 -5.41
N PHE A 119 -7.49 14.37 -4.62
CA PHE A 119 -7.47 12.98 -4.18
C PHE A 119 -7.54 12.01 -5.36
N ASP A 120 -8.50 12.19 -6.26
CA ASP A 120 -8.66 11.37 -7.46
C ASP A 120 -7.43 11.49 -8.38
N GLY A 121 -6.84 12.67 -8.47
CA GLY A 121 -5.58 12.91 -9.20
C GLY A 121 -4.40 12.14 -8.62
N ARG A 122 -4.24 12.14 -7.29
CA ARG A 122 -3.19 11.36 -6.61
C ARG A 122 -3.38 9.87 -6.83
N ILE A 123 -4.61 9.36 -6.72
CA ILE A 123 -4.89 7.93 -6.97
C ILE A 123 -4.50 7.52 -8.39
N LYS A 124 -4.83 8.35 -9.39
CA LYS A 124 -4.49 8.05 -10.80
C LYS A 124 -2.99 7.94 -11.05
N VAL A 125 -2.16 8.66 -10.28
CA VAL A 125 -0.70 8.58 -10.39
C VAL A 125 -0.15 7.30 -9.73
N MET A 126 -0.92 6.67 -8.84
CA MET A 126 -0.53 5.46 -8.11
C MET A 126 -0.94 4.16 -8.80
N LEU A 127 -1.79 4.23 -9.83
CA LEU A 127 -2.14 3.14 -10.74
C LEU A 127 -1.18 3.14 -11.95
#